data_AF-A0A939M6Y0-F1
#
_entry.id   AF-A0A939M6Y0-F1
#
_cell.length_a   1.000
_cell.length_b   1.000
_cell.length_c   1.000
_cell.angle_alpha   90.00
_cell.angle_beta   90.00
_cell.angle_gamma   90.00
#
_symmetry.space_group_name_H-M   'P 1'
#
loop_
_entity.id
_entity.type
_entity.pdbx_description
1 polymer ?
#
loop_
_entity_poly.entity_id
_entity_poly.type
_entity_poly.pdbx_seq_one_letter_code
_entity_poly.pdbx_strand_id
1 'polypeptide(L)'
;MRKGLEVMDLSDLARRNTISLEVKKDGLTQRQSGDWQLRLTIAAIDMDSRITQATMGTRFACVLVEVNDDETPVDHASMERDKWRDLGPAKQAGMRCKEPTFWAFLREELHYADVADEGHAADCVRHHCGVASRSDLGKPGRTEERQKWHQLDCAYQAWRNKENG
;
A
#
# COMPACT_ATOMS: atom_id res chain seq x y z
N MET A 1 41.81 -28.27 1.52
CA MET A 1 40.38 -27.97 1.69
C MET A 1 40.20 -26.51 2.04
N ARG A 2 39.79 -25.66 1.09
CA ARG A 2 39.39 -24.28 1.39
C ARG A 2 37.93 -24.31 1.83
N LYS A 3 37.64 -23.90 3.07
CA LYS A 3 36.27 -23.71 3.57
C LYS A 3 35.56 -22.73 2.64
N GLY A 4 34.38 -23.11 2.16
CA GLY A 4 33.53 -22.29 1.30
C GLY A 4 33.24 -20.96 1.97
N LEU A 5 33.55 -19.88 1.26
CA LEU A 5 33.12 -18.53 1.62
C LEU A 5 31.65 -18.46 1.20
N GLU A 6 30.72 -18.68 2.14
CA GLU A 6 29.31 -18.34 1.91
C GLU A 6 29.24 -16.85 1.60
N VAL A 7 28.94 -16.52 0.34
CA VAL A 7 28.62 -15.15 -0.06
C VAL A 7 27.26 -14.85 0.56
N MET A 8 27.30 -14.22 1.73
CA MET A 8 26.13 -13.82 2.48
C MET A 8 25.41 -12.72 1.69
N ASP A 9 24.11 -12.90 1.45
CA ASP A 9 23.32 -11.94 0.71
C ASP A 9 23.24 -10.60 1.46
N LEU A 10 23.13 -9.50 0.71
CA LEU A 10 22.95 -8.15 1.25
C LEU A 10 21.75 -8.08 2.19
N SER A 11 20.69 -8.84 1.92
CA SER A 11 19.53 -8.94 2.80
C SER A 11 19.85 -9.59 4.16
N ASP A 12 20.72 -10.59 4.19
CA ASP A 12 21.16 -11.24 5.43
C ASP A 12 22.08 -10.33 6.24
N LEU A 13 22.98 -9.61 5.56
CA LEU A 13 23.83 -8.60 6.18
C LEU A 13 23.00 -7.43 6.73
N ALA A 14 21.93 -7.02 6.02
CA ALA A 14 21.01 -5.99 6.48
C ALA A 14 20.23 -6.44 7.73
N ARG A 15 19.69 -7.66 7.74
CA ARG A 15 18.99 -8.23 8.90
C ARG A 15 19.89 -8.32 10.13
N ARG A 16 21.14 -8.78 9.97
CA ARG A 16 22.11 -8.89 11.08
C ARG A 16 22.49 -7.54 11.67
N ASN A 17 22.57 -6.50 10.84
CA ASN A 17 22.93 -5.16 11.28
C ASN A 17 21.73 -4.32 11.71
N THR A 18 20.51 -4.86 11.63
CA THR A 18 19.31 -4.14 12.05
C THR A 18 19.37 -3.86 13.55
N ILE A 19 18.95 -2.65 13.92
CA ILE A 19 18.74 -2.24 15.30
C ILE A 19 17.23 -2.33 15.54
N SER A 20 16.80 -3.20 16.45
CA SER A 20 15.38 -3.30 16.86
C SER A 20 15.21 -2.54 18.16
N LEU A 21 14.30 -1.56 18.16
CA LEU A 21 14.02 -0.69 19.29
C LEU A 21 12.52 -0.44 19.32
N GLU A 22 11.96 -0.45 20.52
CA GLU A 22 10.63 0.11 20.73
C GLU A 22 10.77 1.63 20.94
N VAL A 23 9.97 2.39 20.20
CA VAL A 23 10.04 3.85 20.21
C VAL A 23 8.64 4.43 20.33
N LYS A 24 8.48 5.39 21.23
CA LYS A 24 7.24 6.15 21.35
C LYS A 24 7.34 7.40 20.49
N LYS A 25 6.32 7.64 19.65
CA LYS A 25 6.16 8.92 18.96
C LYS A 25 5.90 10.02 20.00
N ASP A 26 6.86 10.92 20.15
CA ASP A 26 6.84 11.99 21.16
C ASP A 26 6.37 13.33 20.55
N GLY A 27 6.74 13.59 19.30
CA GLY A 27 6.32 14.81 18.61
C GLY A 27 6.54 14.77 17.11
N LEU A 28 5.79 15.60 16.39
CA LEU A 28 5.93 15.80 14.95
C LEU A 28 5.78 17.29 14.65
N THR A 29 6.74 17.86 13.93
CA THR A 29 6.72 19.29 13.58
C THR A 29 7.23 19.49 12.17
N GLN A 30 6.48 20.24 11.36
CA GLN A 30 6.95 20.70 10.06
C GLN A 30 7.72 22.01 10.23
N ARG A 31 8.91 22.09 9.63
CA ARG A 31 9.74 23.30 9.63
C ARG A 31 9.32 24.24 8.50
N GLN A 32 9.69 25.51 8.60
CA GLN A 32 9.47 26.49 7.53
C GLN A 32 10.16 26.11 6.21
N SER A 33 11.23 25.31 6.26
CA SER A 33 11.89 24.72 5.08
C SER A 33 11.05 23.65 4.38
N GLY A 34 9.94 23.21 4.98
CA GLY A 34 9.11 22.09 4.51
C GLY A 34 9.52 20.73 5.09
N ASP A 35 10.71 20.63 5.69
CA ASP A 35 11.20 19.40 6.30
C ASP A 35 10.35 18.99 7.51
N TRP A 36 10.10 17.70 7.63
CA TRP A 36 9.41 17.12 8.79
C TRP A 36 10.42 16.64 9.82
N GLN A 37 10.19 17.05 11.07
CA GLN A 37 10.94 16.56 12.23
C GLN A 37 10.05 15.65 13.07
N LEU A 38 10.39 14.35 13.08
CA LEU A 38 9.82 13.34 13.98
C LEU A 38 10.70 13.23 15.23
N ARG A 39 10.10 13.37 16.41
CA ARG A 39 10.74 13.15 17.70
C ARG A 39 10.26 11.83 18.29
N LEU A 40 11.20 10.97 18.64
CA LEU A 40 10.96 9.64 19.21
C LEU A 40 11.59 9.57 20.59
N THR A 41 10.87 8.94 21.52
CA THR A 41 11.36 8.62 22.86
C THR A 41 11.67 7.14 22.92
N ILE A 42 12.87 6.81 23.41
CA ILE A 42 13.38 5.45 23.56
C ILE A 42 13.68 5.27 25.05
N ALA A 43 13.22 4.18 25.64
CA ALA A 43 13.56 3.89 27.03
C ALA A 43 15.07 3.61 27.13
N ALA A 44 15.70 4.01 28.25
CA ALA A 44 17.14 3.89 28.41
C ALA A 44 17.65 2.44 28.33
N ILE A 45 16.82 1.47 28.74
CA ILE A 45 17.13 0.04 28.69
C ILE A 45 17.18 -0.50 27.26
N ASP A 46 16.42 0.10 26.35
CA ASP A 46 16.34 -0.33 24.96
C ASP A 46 17.37 0.39 24.09
N MET A 47 18.07 1.40 24.59
CA MET A 47 19.00 2.21 23.79
C MET A 47 20.22 1.41 23.31
N ASP A 48 20.34 1.25 21.99
CA ASP A 48 21.49 0.58 21.39
C ASP A 48 22.72 1.51 21.31
N SER A 49 23.85 1.00 21.79
CA SER A 49 25.15 1.69 21.76
C SER A 49 25.57 2.17 20.37
N ARG A 50 25.15 1.48 19.30
CA ARG A 50 25.44 1.86 17.91
C ARG A 50 24.85 3.21 17.55
N ILE A 51 23.73 3.61 18.16
CA ILE A 51 23.13 4.92 17.95
C ILE A 51 23.86 5.98 18.78
N THR A 52 24.14 5.70 20.05
CA THR A 52 24.77 6.67 20.95
C THR A 52 26.23 6.95 20.60
N GLN A 53 26.92 6.00 19.96
CA GLN A 53 28.30 6.13 19.51
C GLN A 53 28.44 6.61 18.06
N ALA A 54 27.34 6.65 17.28
CA ALA A 54 27.40 7.12 15.90
C ALA A 54 27.77 8.61 15.84
N THR A 55 28.61 8.98 14.86
CA THR A 55 28.98 10.38 14.65
C THR A 55 27.78 11.18 14.17
N MET A 56 27.74 12.47 14.53
CA MET A 56 26.69 13.37 14.08
C MET A 56 26.66 13.45 12.55
N GLY A 57 25.47 13.29 11.96
CA GLY A 57 25.28 13.24 10.51
C GLY A 57 25.23 11.83 9.92
N THR A 58 25.44 10.77 10.72
CA THR A 58 25.22 9.39 10.29
C THR A 58 23.76 9.17 9.86
N ARG A 59 23.56 8.56 8.69
CA ARG A 59 22.23 8.24 8.16
C ARG A 59 21.83 6.82 8.57
N PHE A 60 20.59 6.68 9.05
CA PHE A 60 20.00 5.38 9.37
C PHE A 60 18.85 5.08 8.42
N ALA A 61 18.77 3.84 7.95
CA ALA A 61 17.54 3.31 7.37
C ALA A 61 16.65 2.82 8.52
N CYS A 62 15.36 3.11 8.47
CA CYS A 62 14.41 2.68 9.49
C CYS A 62 13.14 2.11 8.85
N VAL A 63 12.56 1.12 9.51
CA VAL A 63 11.22 0.61 9.25
C VAL A 63 10.41 0.91 10.49
N LEU A 64 9.31 1.65 10.35
CA LEU A 64 8.40 1.95 11.46
C LEU A 64 7.07 1.25 11.20
N VAL A 65 6.59 0.56 12.22
CA VAL A 65 5.25 -0.01 12.25
C VAL A 65 4.60 0.37 13.58
N GLU A 66 3.32 0.70 13.54
CA GLU A 66 2.54 0.91 14.75
C GLU A 66 2.30 -0.45 15.42
N VAL A 67 2.31 -0.48 16.75
CA VAL A 67 2.16 -1.70 17.54
C VAL A 67 0.87 -1.58 18.36
N ASN A 68 0.06 -2.63 18.36
CA ASN A 68 -1.16 -2.74 19.13
C ASN A 68 -0.87 -3.01 20.63
N ASP A 69 -1.90 -2.90 21.46
CA ASP A 69 -1.82 -3.26 22.89
C ASP A 69 -1.46 -4.73 23.14
N ASP A 70 -1.62 -5.60 22.13
CA ASP A 70 -1.24 -7.03 22.16
C ASP A 70 0.17 -7.30 21.60
N GLU A 71 0.99 -6.26 21.45
CA GLU A 71 2.36 -6.30 20.91
C GLU A 71 2.46 -6.77 19.44
N THR A 72 1.34 -6.84 18.72
CA THR A 72 1.35 -7.16 17.29
C THR A 72 1.44 -5.92 16.40
N PRO A 73 2.05 -6.00 15.20
CA PRO A 73 2.05 -4.90 14.25
C PRO A 73 0.65 -4.58 13.74
N VAL A 74 0.30 -3.28 13.64
CA VAL A 74 -0.96 -2.83 13.03
C VAL A 74 -0.91 -3.07 11.51
N ASP A 75 -1.80 -3.92 11.01
CA ASP A 75 -2.00 -4.12 9.56
C ASP A 75 -2.90 -3.00 8.98
N HIS A 76 -2.28 -1.86 8.69
CA HIS A 76 -2.98 -0.77 7.99
C HIS A 76 -3.49 -1.19 6.61
N ALA A 77 -2.86 -2.17 5.95
CA ALA A 77 -3.28 -2.63 4.64
C ALA A 77 -4.58 -3.45 4.73
N SER A 78 -4.77 -4.27 5.77
CA SER A 78 -6.08 -4.91 6.01
C SER A 78 -7.15 -3.88 6.31
N MET A 79 -6.84 -2.86 7.13
CA MET A 79 -7.79 -1.79 7.44
C MET A 79 -8.22 -1.00 6.20
N GLU A 80 -7.29 -0.75 5.26
CA GLU A 80 -7.64 -0.12 3.97
C GLU A 80 -8.47 -1.06 3.07
N ARG A 81 -8.17 -2.36 3.05
CA ARG A 81 -8.99 -3.36 2.35
C ARG A 81 -10.40 -3.46 2.93
N ASP A 82 -10.55 -3.41 4.26
CA ASP A 82 -11.84 -3.46 4.93
C ASP A 82 -12.66 -2.19 4.64
N LYS A 83 -12.01 -1.02 4.75
CA LYS A 83 -12.60 0.26 4.29
C LYS A 83 -13.03 0.18 2.84
N TRP A 84 -12.24 -0.44 1.96
CA TRP A 84 -12.60 -0.62 0.55
C TRP A 84 -13.85 -1.51 0.40
N ARG A 85 -13.94 -2.62 1.12
CA ARG A 85 -15.10 -3.54 1.09
C ARG A 85 -16.38 -2.92 1.64
N ASP A 86 -16.25 -2.02 2.61
CA ASP A 86 -17.38 -1.26 3.17
C ASP A 86 -17.94 -0.20 2.20
N LEU A 87 -17.16 0.20 1.18
CA LEU A 87 -17.66 1.05 0.12
C LEU A 87 -18.61 0.26 -0.78
N GLY A 88 -19.81 0.80 -1.01
CA GLY A 88 -20.74 0.23 -1.98
C GLY A 88 -20.12 0.16 -3.39
N PRO A 89 -20.48 -0.83 -4.23
CA PRO A 89 -19.91 -1.06 -5.56
C PRO A 89 -19.88 0.16 -6.49
N ALA A 90 -20.91 1.02 -6.43
CA ALA A 90 -20.95 2.27 -7.19
C ALA A 90 -19.81 3.23 -6.80
N LYS A 91 -19.49 3.33 -5.50
CA LYS A 91 -18.44 4.22 -4.99
C LYS A 91 -17.06 3.65 -5.28
N GLN A 92 -16.88 2.34 -5.13
CA GLN A 92 -15.67 1.63 -5.55
C GLN A 92 -15.38 1.87 -7.04
N ALA A 93 -16.35 1.63 -7.92
CA ALA A 93 -16.21 1.88 -9.36
C ALA A 93 -15.90 3.34 -9.68
N GLY A 94 -16.54 4.27 -8.96
CA GLY A 94 -16.25 5.70 -9.06
C GLY A 94 -14.80 6.05 -8.75
N MET A 95 -14.29 5.56 -7.61
CA MET A 95 -12.91 5.80 -7.17
C MET A 95 -11.90 5.17 -8.12
N ARG A 96 -12.13 3.91 -8.52
CA ARG A 96 -11.18 3.15 -9.34
C ARG A 96 -11.00 3.73 -10.74
N CYS A 97 -12.06 4.24 -11.36
CA CYS A 97 -11.95 4.87 -12.68
C CYS A 97 -11.12 6.16 -12.66
N LYS A 98 -10.76 6.71 -11.50
CA LYS A 98 -9.87 7.88 -11.40
C LYS A 98 -8.39 7.50 -11.32
N GLU A 99 -8.08 6.22 -11.17
CA GLU A 99 -6.71 5.73 -11.00
C GLU A 99 -6.05 5.48 -12.37
N PRO A 100 -4.94 6.17 -12.72
CA PRO A 100 -4.23 5.92 -13.98
C PRO A 100 -3.69 4.49 -14.12
N THR A 101 -3.33 3.86 -13.00
CA THR A 101 -2.92 2.45 -12.95
C THR A 101 -4.04 1.51 -13.34
N PHE A 102 -5.29 1.84 -13.00
CA PHE A 102 -6.45 1.08 -13.45
C PHE A 102 -6.68 1.23 -14.96
N TRP A 103 -6.39 2.41 -15.52
CA TRP A 103 -6.47 2.61 -16.97
C TRP A 103 -5.45 1.74 -17.71
N ALA A 104 -4.24 1.58 -17.18
CA ALA A 104 -3.23 0.68 -17.72
C ALA A 104 -3.73 -0.78 -17.73
N PHE A 105 -4.27 -1.25 -16.61
CA PHE A 105 -4.90 -2.57 -16.53
C PHE A 105 -6.03 -2.76 -17.57
N LEU A 106 -6.92 -1.77 -17.73
CA LEU A 106 -7.99 -1.86 -18.73
C LEU A 106 -7.45 -1.98 -20.16
N ARG A 107 -6.33 -1.30 -20.48
CA ARG A 107 -5.68 -1.39 -21.79
C ARG A 107 -4.97 -2.73 -22.00
N GLU A 108 -4.26 -3.19 -20.98
CA GLU A 108 -3.35 -4.33 -21.10
C GLU A 108 -4.07 -5.68 -20.98
N GLU A 109 -4.89 -5.85 -19.94
CA GLU A 109 -5.53 -7.13 -19.63
C GLU A 109 -6.92 -7.26 -20.26
N LEU A 110 -7.62 -6.15 -20.45
CA LEU A 110 -8.97 -6.14 -21.03
C LEU A 110 -9.03 -5.56 -22.44
N HIS A 111 -7.87 -5.19 -23.01
CA HIS A 111 -7.71 -4.73 -24.39
C HIS A 111 -8.58 -3.53 -24.79
N TYR A 112 -8.94 -2.67 -23.83
CA TYR A 112 -9.60 -1.40 -24.12
C TYR A 112 -8.56 -0.36 -24.55
N ALA A 113 -8.20 -0.34 -25.83
CA ALA A 113 -7.07 0.46 -26.36
C ALA A 113 -7.13 1.97 -26.04
N ASP A 114 -8.32 2.55 -25.91
CA ASP A 114 -8.53 4.00 -25.87
C ASP A 114 -8.78 4.59 -24.47
N VAL A 115 -8.45 3.86 -23.40
CA VAL A 115 -8.64 4.39 -22.03
C VAL A 115 -7.59 5.45 -21.72
N ALA A 116 -7.95 6.72 -21.88
CA ALA A 116 -7.05 7.86 -21.63
C ALA A 116 -7.44 8.72 -20.41
N ASP A 117 -8.67 8.57 -19.90
CA ASP A 117 -9.22 9.38 -18.81
C ASP A 117 -10.31 8.65 -18.00
N GLU A 118 -10.83 9.31 -16.96
CA GLU A 118 -11.90 8.77 -16.11
C GLU A 118 -13.17 8.45 -16.90
N GLY A 119 -13.52 9.26 -17.91
CA GLY A 119 -14.71 9.06 -18.73
C GLY A 119 -14.63 7.76 -19.52
N HIS A 120 -13.52 7.55 -20.23
CA HIS A 120 -13.27 6.31 -20.97
C HIS A 120 -13.20 5.09 -20.04
N ALA A 121 -12.57 5.21 -18.88
CA ALA A 121 -12.54 4.13 -17.88
C ALA A 121 -13.96 3.80 -17.36
N ALA A 122 -14.79 4.83 -17.16
CA ALA A 122 -16.18 4.66 -16.76
C ALA A 122 -17.00 3.95 -17.84
N ASP A 123 -16.77 4.25 -19.11
CA ASP A 123 -17.40 3.54 -20.24
C ASP A 123 -17.01 2.07 -20.28
N CYS A 124 -15.74 1.75 -20.06
CA CYS A 124 -15.28 0.36 -19.99
C CYS A 124 -15.95 -0.39 -18.84
N VAL A 125 -16.06 0.23 -17.66
CA VAL A 125 -16.76 -0.38 -16.51
C VAL A 125 -18.25 -0.56 -16.78
N ARG A 126 -18.91 0.43 -17.42
CA ARG A 126 -20.32 0.30 -17.84
C ARG A 126 -20.52 -0.87 -18.79
N HIS A 127 -19.68 -0.98 -19.81
CA HIS A 127 -19.73 -2.03 -20.80
C HIS A 127 -19.48 -3.41 -20.17
N HIS A 128 -18.43 -3.53 -19.35
CA HIS A 128 -18.05 -4.78 -18.69
C HIS A 128 -19.13 -5.26 -17.70
N CYS A 129 -19.65 -4.36 -16.87
CA CYS A 129 -20.66 -4.71 -15.87
C CYS A 129 -22.09 -4.82 -16.45
N GLY A 130 -22.34 -4.30 -17.66
CA GLY A 130 -23.67 -4.30 -18.28
C GLY A 130 -24.64 -3.27 -17.68
N VAL A 131 -24.14 -2.11 -17.25
CA VAL A 131 -24.94 -1.05 -16.62
C VAL A 131 -24.91 0.25 -17.42
N ALA A 132 -26.03 1.00 -17.42
CA ALA A 132 -26.09 2.31 -18.08
C ALA A 132 -25.29 3.38 -17.33
N SER A 133 -25.19 3.24 -16.00
CA SER A 133 -24.37 4.10 -15.15
C SER A 133 -23.65 3.29 -14.08
N ARG A 134 -22.42 3.70 -13.71
CA ARG A 134 -21.69 3.14 -12.55
C ARG A 134 -22.49 3.25 -11.25
N SER A 135 -23.34 4.29 -11.12
CA SER A 135 -24.23 4.44 -9.97
C SER A 135 -25.33 3.38 -9.89
N ASP A 136 -25.67 2.72 -11.01
CA ASP A 136 -26.65 1.64 -11.02
C ASP A 136 -26.18 0.41 -10.23
N LEU A 137 -24.87 0.22 -10.09
CA LEU A 137 -24.31 -0.84 -9.25
C LEU A 137 -24.75 -0.71 -7.77
N GLY A 138 -25.11 0.50 -7.33
CA GLY A 138 -25.64 0.75 -5.99
C GLY A 138 -27.14 0.47 -5.85
N LYS A 139 -27.88 0.32 -6.95
CA LYS A 139 -29.35 0.12 -6.93
C LYS A 139 -29.70 -1.33 -6.57
N PRO A 140 -30.85 -1.57 -5.91
CA PRO A 140 -31.31 -2.93 -5.58
C PRO A 140 -31.56 -3.76 -6.86
N GLY A 141 -31.42 -5.09 -6.76
CA GLY A 141 -31.67 -6.01 -7.87
C GLY A 141 -30.55 -6.15 -8.90
N ARG A 142 -29.35 -5.61 -8.63
CA ARG A 142 -28.19 -5.61 -9.55
C ARG A 142 -27.08 -6.58 -9.15
N THR A 143 -27.45 -7.78 -8.69
CA THR A 143 -26.50 -8.73 -8.09
C THR A 143 -25.48 -9.23 -9.10
N GLU A 144 -25.89 -9.54 -10.33
CA GLU A 144 -25.01 -10.04 -11.38
C GLU A 144 -24.01 -8.97 -11.83
N GLU A 145 -24.45 -7.72 -11.98
CA GLU A 145 -23.59 -6.60 -12.39
C GLU A 145 -22.58 -6.25 -11.28
N ARG A 146 -22.97 -6.39 -10.01
CA ARG A 146 -22.05 -6.26 -8.86
C ARG A 146 -21.02 -7.38 -8.83
N GLN A 147 -21.39 -8.61 -9.20
CA GLN A 147 -20.44 -9.72 -9.29
C GLN A 147 -19.41 -9.47 -10.39
N LYS A 148 -19.83 -8.98 -11.57
CA LYS A 148 -18.92 -8.57 -12.65
C LYS A 148 -17.97 -7.46 -12.19
N TRP A 149 -18.49 -6.45 -11.49
CA TRP A 149 -17.66 -5.41 -10.88
C TRP A 149 -16.63 -6.01 -9.90
N HIS A 150 -17.06 -6.91 -9.01
CA HIS A 150 -16.17 -7.51 -8.04
C HIS A 150 -15.06 -8.34 -8.71
N GLN A 151 -15.40 -9.13 -9.73
CA GLN A 151 -14.43 -9.88 -10.52
C GLN A 151 -13.41 -8.96 -11.21
N LEU A 152 -13.88 -7.85 -11.78
CA LEU A 152 -13.03 -6.84 -12.41
C LEU A 152 -12.06 -6.20 -11.40
N ASP A 153 -12.56 -5.83 -10.22
CA ASP A 153 -11.75 -5.26 -9.15
C ASP A 153 -10.69 -6.27 -8.63
N CYS A 154 -11.08 -7.53 -8.42
CA CYS A 154 -10.15 -8.60 -8.04
C CYS A 154 -9.07 -8.83 -9.10
N ALA A 155 -9.43 -8.83 -10.39
CA ALA A 155 -8.48 -8.99 -11.48
C ALA A 155 -7.45 -7.85 -11.51
N TYR A 156 -7.89 -6.60 -11.34
CA TYR A 156 -6.98 -5.47 -11.23
C TYR A 156 -6.04 -5.59 -10.02
N GLN A 157 -6.56 -5.95 -8.85
CA GLN A 157 -5.72 -6.08 -7.66
C GLN A 157 -4.65 -7.17 -7.84
N ALA A 158 -5.02 -8.29 -8.47
CA ALA A 158 -4.09 -9.36 -8.79
C ALA A 158 -3.02 -8.92 -9.81
N TRP A 159 -3.41 -8.19 -10.86
CA TRP A 159 -2.48 -7.62 -11.84
C TRP A 159 -1.52 -6.62 -11.19
N ARG A 160 -2.05 -5.70 -10.38
CA ARG A 160 -1.25 -4.70 -9.66
C ARG A 160 -0.22 -5.33 -8.73
N ASN A 161 -0.54 -6.45 -8.09
CA ASN A 161 0.40 -7.15 -7.22
C ASN A 161 1.52 -7.87 -8.00
N LYS A 162 1.27 -8.29 -9.25
CA LYS A 162 2.29 -8.87 -10.13
C LYS A 162 3.27 -7.82 -10.66
N GLU A 163 2.79 -6.62 -10.98
CA GLU A 163 3.62 -5.52 -11.48
C GLU A 163 4.49 -4.85 -10.39
N ASN A 164 4.12 -5.01 -9.11
CA ASN A 164 4.86 -4.42 -7.98
C ASN A 164 5.67 -5.43 -7.15
N GLY A 165 5.69 -6.71 -7.54
CA GLY A 165 6.46 -7.78 -6.90
C GLY A 165 7.69 -8.14 -7.71
#